data_AF-A0AAV2BP50-F1
#
_entry.id   AF-A0AAV2BP50-F1
#
_cell.length_a   1.000
_cell.length_b   1.000
_cell.length_c   1.000
_cell.angle_alpha   90.00
_cell.angle_beta   90.00
_cell.angle_gamma   90.00
#
_symmetry.space_group_name_H-M   'P 1'
#
loop_
_entity.id
_entity.type
_entity.pdbx_description
1 polymer ?
#
loop_
_entity_poly.entity_id
_entity_poly.type
_entity_poly.pdbx_seq_one_letter_code
_entity_poly.pdbx_strand_id
1 'polypeptide(L)'
;MAAEEGSFDGGDQGLLNAYFSDWSTADISRHLSFLYNMNINMSYTYLPAYNKFGKDVKIVHFLGNQKPWMFRYNKDTGNVNAPIGNAPLADFLKRWWRIFTEKVSSSPSGDEILNPNQNPKQKSLAEQFEKLTVAPKDANVCTPSTFTQQTIKKQDRLSEWEQGRIDYLGEDSYANIEKKLDETINGSKKE
;
A
#
# COMPACT_ATOMS: atom_id res chain seq x y z
N MET A 1 4.80 28.43 -2.06
CA MET A 1 3.68 27.55 -2.45
C MET A 1 3.17 26.66 -1.32
N ALA A 2 3.80 25.55 -0.92
CA ALA A 2 3.24 24.66 0.11
C ALA A 2 2.99 25.35 1.48
N ALA A 3 3.95 26.13 1.95
CA ALA A 3 3.86 26.86 3.23
C ALA A 3 3.05 28.17 3.15
N GLU A 4 2.73 28.65 1.94
CA GLU A 4 2.11 29.97 1.72
C GLU A 4 0.65 29.85 1.26
N GLU A 5 0.37 28.90 0.38
CA GLU A 5 -0.92 28.73 -0.31
C GLU A 5 -1.61 27.41 0.06
N GLY A 6 -0.85 26.44 0.58
CA GLY A 6 -1.37 25.12 0.91
C GLY A 6 -1.82 24.33 -0.33
N SER A 7 -2.77 23.42 -0.15
CA SER A 7 -3.37 22.62 -1.21
C SER A 7 -4.88 22.86 -1.28
N PHE A 8 -5.42 23.02 -2.49
CA PHE A 8 -6.86 23.23 -2.68
C PHE A 8 -7.72 22.01 -2.31
N ASP A 9 -7.15 20.80 -2.34
CA ASP A 9 -7.85 19.57 -1.93
C ASP A 9 -7.38 19.04 -0.56
N GLY A 10 -6.52 19.80 0.12
CA GLY A 10 -5.94 19.42 1.41
C GLY A 10 -4.90 18.30 1.36
N GLY A 11 -4.59 17.77 0.17
CA GLY A 11 -3.61 16.70 -0.05
C GLY A 11 -2.45 17.11 -0.96
N ASP A 12 -1.57 16.16 -1.28
CA ASP A 12 -0.44 16.39 -2.18
C ASP A 12 -0.90 16.66 -3.63
N GLN A 13 -1.97 16.01 -4.08
CA GLN A 13 -2.45 16.12 -5.45
C GLN A 13 -2.83 17.57 -5.81
N GLY A 14 -3.51 18.29 -4.92
CA GLY A 14 -3.87 19.68 -5.17
C GLY A 14 -2.66 20.62 -5.18
N LEU A 15 -1.70 20.40 -4.27
CA LEU A 15 -0.45 21.15 -4.22
C LEU A 15 0.39 20.94 -5.49
N LEU A 16 0.55 19.68 -5.90
CA LEU A 16 1.33 19.32 -7.09
C LEU A 16 0.68 19.86 -8.37
N ASN A 17 -0.64 19.80 -8.47
CA ASN A 17 -1.36 20.38 -9.62
C ASN A 17 -1.30 21.91 -9.64
N ALA A 18 -1.23 22.58 -8.49
CA ALA A 18 -0.99 24.03 -8.45
C ALA A 18 0.44 24.38 -8.91
N TYR A 19 1.44 23.58 -8.49
CA TYR A 19 2.83 23.78 -8.88
C TYR A 19 3.07 23.49 -10.37
N PHE A 20 2.61 22.32 -10.84
CA PHE A 20 2.68 21.89 -12.24
C PHE A 20 1.38 22.24 -12.99
N SER A 21 0.96 23.50 -12.89
CA SER A 21 -0.33 23.97 -13.41
C SER A 21 -0.47 23.90 -14.93
N ASP A 22 0.64 23.79 -15.66
CA ASP A 22 0.64 23.61 -17.11
C ASP A 22 0.38 22.16 -17.54
N TRP A 23 0.34 21.18 -16.61
CA TRP A 23 0.25 19.76 -16.96
C TRP A 23 -0.86 19.46 -17.97
N SER A 24 -2.06 20.04 -17.80
CA SER A 24 -3.21 19.79 -18.68
C SER A 24 -3.06 20.32 -20.12
N THR A 25 -2.17 21.27 -20.37
CA THR A 25 -1.97 21.94 -21.68
C THR A 25 -0.55 21.78 -22.22
N ALA A 26 0.36 21.23 -21.43
CA ALA A 26 1.72 20.94 -21.82
C ALA A 26 1.80 19.81 -22.86
N ASP A 27 3.01 19.56 -23.36
CA ASP A 27 3.28 18.53 -24.35
C ASP A 27 2.77 17.14 -23.89
N ILE A 28 2.26 16.37 -24.85
CA ILE A 28 1.71 15.03 -24.63
C ILE A 28 2.72 14.07 -23.97
N SER A 29 4.02 14.32 -24.11
CA SER A 29 5.07 13.53 -23.44
C SER A 29 5.00 13.62 -21.92
N ARG A 30 4.33 14.63 -21.35
CA ARG A 30 4.10 14.79 -19.91
C ARG A 30 2.82 14.10 -19.44
N HIS A 31 2.00 13.59 -20.35
CA HIS A 31 0.78 12.83 -20.03
C HIS A 31 1.08 11.34 -20.00
N LEU A 32 1.25 10.84 -18.78
CA LEU A 32 1.38 9.41 -18.58
C LEU A 32 0.09 8.70 -19.02
N SER A 33 0.22 7.66 -19.86
CA SER A 33 -0.92 6.83 -20.24
C SER A 33 -1.63 6.28 -19.00
N PHE A 34 -2.96 6.24 -19.04
CA PHE A 34 -3.79 5.72 -17.94
C PHE A 34 -3.41 4.29 -17.52
N LEU A 35 -2.77 3.50 -18.39
CA LEU A 35 -2.28 2.15 -18.08
C LEU A 35 -1.21 2.12 -16.98
N TYR A 36 -0.52 3.24 -16.74
CA TYR A 36 0.52 3.37 -15.71
C TYR A 36 0.03 4.06 -14.42
N ASN A 37 -1.24 4.44 -14.35
CA ASN A 37 -1.87 4.89 -13.10
C ASN A 37 -3.36 4.55 -13.14
N MET A 38 -3.67 3.27 -13.43
CA MET A 38 -5.04 2.86 -13.61
C MET A 38 -5.74 2.82 -12.25
N ASN A 39 -6.66 3.74 -12.05
CA ASN A 39 -7.47 3.78 -10.84
C ASN A 39 -8.41 2.58 -10.80
N ILE A 40 -8.33 1.77 -9.74
CA ILE A 40 -9.34 0.77 -9.40
C ILE A 40 -10.01 1.20 -8.09
N ASN A 41 -11.33 1.32 -8.12
CA ASN A 41 -12.16 1.56 -6.95
C ASN A 41 -13.45 0.74 -7.07
N MET A 42 -14.29 0.76 -6.02
CA MET A 42 -15.58 0.05 -6.02
C MET A 42 -16.48 0.42 -7.21
N SER A 43 -16.30 1.61 -7.78
CA SER A 43 -17.13 2.22 -8.80
C SER A 43 -16.43 2.34 -10.16
N TYR A 44 -15.42 1.50 -10.49
CA TYR A 44 -14.75 1.62 -11.80
C TYR A 44 -15.79 1.70 -12.92
N THR A 45 -15.83 2.87 -13.54
CA THR A 45 -17.10 3.38 -14.08
C THR A 45 -17.24 3.05 -15.56
N TYR A 46 -16.18 2.56 -16.21
CA TYR A 46 -16.18 2.33 -17.66
C TYR A 46 -15.69 0.95 -18.10
N LEU A 47 -16.47 -0.07 -17.73
CA LEU A 47 -16.20 -1.48 -18.04
C LEU A 47 -15.86 -1.77 -19.53
N PRO A 48 -16.49 -1.15 -20.55
CA PRO A 48 -16.08 -1.34 -21.95
C PRO A 48 -14.61 -0.99 -22.22
N ALA A 49 -14.10 0.10 -21.64
CA ALA A 49 -12.70 0.48 -21.79
C ALA A 49 -11.79 -0.54 -21.11
N TYR A 50 -12.15 -1.02 -19.92
CA TYR A 50 -11.40 -2.09 -19.25
C TYR A 50 -11.40 -3.40 -20.04
N ASN A 51 -12.53 -3.80 -20.62
CA ASN A 51 -12.59 -5.01 -21.45
C ASN A 51 -11.65 -4.91 -22.67
N LYS A 52 -11.46 -3.70 -23.21
CA LYS A 52 -10.57 -3.46 -24.36
C LYS A 52 -9.09 -3.34 -23.98
N PHE A 53 -8.79 -2.58 -22.93
CA PHE A 53 -7.41 -2.15 -22.58
C PHE A 53 -6.90 -2.73 -21.26
N GLY A 54 -7.74 -3.36 -20.45
CA GLY A 54 -7.43 -3.80 -19.08
C GLY A 54 -6.31 -4.83 -19.01
N LYS A 55 -6.14 -5.65 -20.06
CA LYS A 55 -5.01 -6.58 -20.18
C LYS A 55 -3.65 -5.90 -20.33
N ASP A 56 -3.64 -4.64 -20.76
CA ASP A 56 -2.41 -3.88 -21.05
C ASP A 56 -1.97 -3.01 -19.85
N VAL A 57 -2.75 -3.01 -18.77
CA VAL A 57 -2.49 -2.26 -17.52
C VAL A 57 -1.14 -2.67 -16.93
N LYS A 58 -0.36 -1.67 -16.54
CA LYS A 58 0.99 -1.83 -15.96
C LYS A 58 1.00 -1.56 -14.47
N ILE A 59 0.30 -0.53 -14.01
CA ILE A 59 0.23 -0.13 -12.60
C ILE A 59 -1.23 0.10 -12.22
N VAL A 60 -1.62 -0.50 -11.09
CA VAL A 60 -2.96 -0.41 -10.51
C VAL A 60 -2.89 0.44 -9.26
N HIS A 61 -3.72 1.47 -9.20
CA HIS A 61 -3.85 2.34 -8.05
C HIS A 61 -5.17 2.04 -7.31
N PHE A 62 -5.07 1.44 -6.12
CA PHE A 62 -6.21 1.21 -5.23
C PHE A 62 -6.61 2.51 -4.49
N LEU A 63 -7.37 3.34 -5.19
CA LEU A 63 -7.84 4.63 -4.67
C LEU A 63 -9.12 4.45 -3.83
N GLY A 64 -9.37 5.41 -2.94
CA GLY A 64 -10.50 5.40 -2.03
C GLY A 64 -10.16 4.81 -0.67
N ASN A 65 -11.18 4.77 0.19
CA ASN A 65 -11.05 4.46 1.61
C ASN A 65 -10.82 2.98 1.89
N GLN A 66 -11.16 2.10 0.95
CA GLN A 66 -10.98 0.65 1.09
C GLN A 66 -9.68 0.24 0.42
N LYS A 67 -8.75 -0.29 1.22
CA LYS A 67 -7.42 -0.70 0.78
C LYS A 67 -7.33 -2.22 0.69
N PRO A 68 -6.42 -2.78 -0.12
CA PRO A 68 -6.36 -4.23 -0.34
C PRO A 68 -6.28 -5.06 0.94
N TRP A 69 -5.50 -4.60 1.93
CA TRP A 69 -5.33 -5.26 3.23
C TRP A 69 -6.57 -5.26 4.12
N MET A 70 -7.59 -4.46 3.81
CA MET A 70 -8.86 -4.45 4.54
C MET A 70 -9.80 -5.60 4.13
N PHE A 71 -9.53 -6.25 2.98
CA PHE A 71 -10.35 -7.36 2.50
C PHE A 71 -9.84 -8.70 3.04
N ARG A 72 -10.75 -9.59 3.43
CA ARG A 72 -10.37 -10.94 3.90
C ARG A 72 -9.91 -11.81 2.74
N TYR A 73 -8.75 -12.43 2.87
CA TYR A 73 -8.17 -13.38 1.93
C TYR A 73 -8.09 -14.77 2.54
N ASN A 74 -8.61 -15.76 1.80
CA ASN A 74 -8.51 -17.17 2.17
C ASN A 74 -7.29 -17.78 1.45
N LYS A 75 -6.25 -18.13 2.23
CA LYS A 75 -4.99 -18.66 1.70
C LYS A 75 -5.15 -20.02 1.03
N ASP A 76 -6.05 -20.85 1.51
CA ASP A 76 -6.27 -22.22 1.00
C ASP A 76 -6.95 -22.21 -0.38
N THR A 77 -7.86 -21.26 -0.59
CA THR A 77 -8.65 -21.16 -1.83
C THR A 77 -8.16 -20.07 -2.78
N GLY A 78 -7.28 -19.18 -2.33
CA GLY A 78 -6.83 -18.01 -3.09
C GLY A 78 -7.91 -16.95 -3.33
N ASN A 79 -9.04 -17.01 -2.61
CA ASN A 79 -10.16 -16.11 -2.80
C ASN A 79 -10.13 -14.92 -1.84
N VAL A 80 -10.60 -13.77 -2.33
CA VAL A 80 -10.80 -12.55 -1.56
C VAL A 80 -12.29 -12.25 -1.43
N ASN A 81 -12.73 -11.79 -0.26
CA ASN A 81 -14.10 -11.32 -0.06
C ASN A 81 -14.27 -9.90 -0.65
N ALA A 82 -14.27 -9.80 -1.98
CA ALA A 82 -14.47 -8.54 -2.70
C ALA A 82 -15.97 -8.20 -2.83
N PRO A 83 -16.31 -6.91 -2.99
CA PRO A 83 -17.69 -6.49 -3.25
C PRO A 83 -18.26 -7.15 -4.52
N ILE A 84 -19.50 -7.63 -4.42
CA ILE A 84 -20.20 -8.29 -5.53
C ILE A 84 -20.43 -7.29 -6.67
N GLY A 85 -20.22 -7.71 -7.92
CA GLY A 85 -20.51 -6.90 -9.11
C GLY A 85 -19.32 -6.17 -9.73
N ASN A 86 -18.11 -6.28 -9.16
CA ASN A 86 -16.89 -5.68 -9.72
C ASN A 86 -15.80 -6.75 -9.91
N ALA A 87 -15.93 -7.54 -10.98
CA ALA A 87 -14.98 -8.59 -11.32
C ALA A 87 -13.52 -8.08 -11.50
N PRO A 88 -13.28 -6.94 -12.17
CA PRO A 88 -11.92 -6.37 -12.26
C PRO A 88 -11.27 -6.12 -10.89
N LEU A 89 -12.02 -5.52 -9.96
CA LEU A 89 -11.52 -5.25 -8.61
C LEU A 89 -11.17 -6.55 -7.88
N ALA A 90 -12.03 -7.57 -7.96
CA ALA A 90 -11.78 -8.86 -7.33
C ALA A 90 -10.48 -9.50 -7.84
N ASP A 91 -10.23 -9.46 -9.14
CA ASP A 91 -9.02 -10.02 -9.74
C ASP A 91 -7.75 -9.30 -9.28
N PHE A 92 -7.77 -7.96 -9.23
CA PHE A 92 -6.63 -7.20 -8.73
C PHE A 92 -6.39 -7.40 -7.23
N LEU A 93 -7.46 -7.48 -6.43
CA LEU A 93 -7.35 -7.80 -5.00
C LEU A 93 -6.73 -9.19 -4.78
N LYS A 94 -7.16 -10.20 -5.53
CA LYS A 94 -6.54 -11.55 -5.49
C LYS A 94 -5.05 -11.49 -5.83
N ARG A 95 -4.67 -10.76 -6.89
CA ARG A 95 -3.25 -10.60 -7.28
C ARG A 95 -2.44 -9.90 -6.20
N TRP A 96 -2.97 -8.83 -5.61
CA TRP A 96 -2.31 -8.11 -4.52
C TRP A 96 -2.06 -9.04 -3.32
N TRP A 97 -3.09 -9.75 -2.86
CA TRP A 97 -2.99 -10.67 -1.74
C TRP A 97 -2.03 -11.83 -2.02
N ARG A 98 -2.06 -12.39 -3.22
CA ARG A 98 -1.11 -13.41 -3.64
C ARG A 98 0.34 -12.91 -3.50
N ILE A 99 0.67 -11.75 -4.07
CA ILE A 99 2.01 -11.14 -3.95
C ILE A 99 2.37 -10.89 -2.49
N PHE A 100 1.44 -10.30 -1.71
CA PHE A 100 1.67 -10.02 -0.30
C PHE A 100 1.99 -11.32 0.47
N THR A 101 1.17 -12.35 0.31
CA THR A 101 1.40 -13.63 1.00
C THR A 101 2.70 -14.30 0.56
N GLU A 102 3.01 -14.36 -0.73
CA GLU A 102 4.19 -15.04 -1.28
C GLU A 102 5.50 -14.30 -1.01
N LYS A 103 5.49 -12.96 -1.01
CA LYS A 103 6.72 -12.14 -1.05
C LYS A 103 6.92 -11.26 0.17
N VAL A 104 5.86 -10.98 0.93
CA VAL A 104 5.92 -10.11 2.11
C VAL A 104 5.69 -10.93 3.38
N SER A 105 4.59 -11.68 3.46
CA SER A 105 4.24 -12.50 4.63
C SER A 105 5.01 -13.82 4.73
N SER A 106 5.59 -14.31 3.63
CA SER A 106 6.46 -15.50 3.64
C SER A 106 7.90 -15.18 4.06
N SER A 107 8.19 -13.91 4.40
CA SER A 107 9.47 -13.53 5.01
C SER A 107 9.54 -14.11 6.43
N PRO A 108 10.59 -14.86 6.80
CA PRO A 108 10.67 -15.51 8.10
C PRO A 108 11.00 -14.47 9.18
N SER A 109 9.97 -13.81 9.70
CA SER A 109 10.06 -12.99 10.91
C SER A 109 8.66 -12.63 11.41
N GLY A 110 8.26 -13.21 12.55
CA GLY A 110 7.21 -12.68 13.43
C GLY A 110 6.00 -13.59 13.63
N ASP A 111 6.17 -14.61 14.48
CA ASP A 111 5.21 -15.33 15.33
C ASP A 111 3.70 -15.25 15.04
N GLU A 112 3.13 -16.44 14.85
CA GLU A 112 1.76 -16.90 15.16
C GLU A 112 0.68 -15.85 15.50
N ILE A 113 -0.19 -15.52 14.55
CA ILE A 113 -1.64 -15.42 14.83
C ILE A 113 -2.40 -15.98 13.63
N LEU A 114 -2.71 -17.29 13.65
CA LEU A 114 -3.93 -17.88 13.08
C LEU A 114 -4.12 -19.29 13.68
N ASN A 115 -4.73 -19.40 14.86
CA ASN A 115 -5.25 -20.67 15.38
C ASN A 115 -6.80 -20.61 15.43
N PRO A 116 -7.57 -21.51 14.79
CA PRO A 116 -8.99 -21.26 14.46
C PRO A 116 -10.03 -21.70 15.51
N ASN A 117 -9.66 -22.06 16.74
CA ASN A 117 -10.55 -22.85 17.60
C ASN A 117 -11.03 -22.22 18.93
N GLN A 118 -11.23 -20.90 19.00
CA GLN A 118 -11.93 -20.29 20.16
C GLN A 118 -13.02 -19.28 19.75
N ASN A 119 -14.21 -19.45 20.35
CA ASN A 119 -15.45 -18.70 20.16
C ASN A 119 -15.34 -17.19 20.56
N PRO A 120 -16.29 -16.32 20.14
CA PRO A 120 -15.99 -14.96 19.71
C PRO A 120 -16.02 -13.93 20.85
N LYS A 121 -14.84 -13.45 21.23
CA LYS A 121 -14.61 -12.06 21.69
C LYS A 121 -13.25 -11.60 21.17
N GLN A 122 -13.10 -11.53 19.84
CA GLN A 122 -11.92 -10.90 19.25
C GLN A 122 -12.01 -9.39 19.46
N LYS A 123 -11.36 -8.93 20.51
CA LYS A 123 -11.00 -7.54 20.70
C LYS A 123 -10.10 -7.11 19.53
N SER A 124 -10.48 -6.04 18.85
CA SER A 124 -9.72 -5.54 17.71
C SER A 124 -8.32 -5.11 18.16
N LEU A 125 -7.35 -5.15 17.25
CA LEU A 125 -5.98 -4.67 17.49
C LEU A 125 -5.98 -3.23 18.07
N ALA A 126 -6.99 -2.42 17.75
CA ALA A 126 -7.16 -1.07 18.26
C ALA A 126 -7.46 -1.01 19.77
N GLU A 127 -8.12 -2.01 20.36
CA GLU A 127 -8.37 -2.07 21.81
C GLU A 127 -7.12 -2.47 22.61
N GLN A 128 -6.10 -3.04 21.97
CA GLN A 128 -4.83 -3.38 22.63
C GLN A 128 -3.91 -2.15 22.77
N PHE A 129 -4.11 -1.11 21.94
CA PHE A 129 -3.35 0.14 21.99
C PHE A 129 -3.86 1.13 23.06
N GLU A 130 -5.08 0.97 23.58
CA GLU A 130 -5.65 1.89 24.57
C GLU A 130 -5.09 1.71 25.99
N LYS A 131 -4.28 0.66 26.24
CA LYS A 131 -3.73 0.34 27.57
C LYS A 131 -2.26 0.77 27.80
N LEU A 132 -1.64 1.48 26.88
CA LEU A 132 -0.21 1.82 26.93
C LEU A 132 0.13 3.27 27.33
N THR A 133 -0.79 3.96 28.01
CA THR A 133 -0.50 5.25 28.67
C THR A 133 -0.51 5.13 30.18
N VAL A 134 0.53 4.51 30.76
CA VAL A 134 1.05 4.89 32.09
C VAL A 134 2.55 4.51 32.16
N ALA A 135 3.42 5.50 32.35
CA ALA A 135 4.77 5.34 32.90
C ALA A 135 4.74 5.72 34.41
N PRO A 136 5.80 5.53 35.24
CA PRO A 136 7.09 4.85 35.05
C PRO A 136 7.48 3.90 36.24
N LYS A 137 8.56 3.10 36.08
CA LYS A 137 9.75 2.99 36.97
C LYS A 137 10.59 1.72 36.71
N ASP A 138 11.89 1.96 36.53
CA ASP A 138 13.07 1.13 36.85
C ASP A 138 13.10 -0.36 36.44
N ALA A 139 13.93 -0.69 35.43
CA ALA A 139 15.11 -1.57 35.58
C ALA A 139 15.60 -2.18 34.24
N ASN A 140 16.92 -2.05 34.03
CA ASN A 140 17.82 -2.85 33.18
C ASN A 140 17.64 -2.89 31.65
N VAL A 141 18.51 -2.08 31.04
CA VAL A 141 18.97 -2.13 29.64
C VAL A 141 19.52 -3.53 29.32
N CYS A 142 18.90 -4.21 28.36
CA CYS A 142 19.53 -5.28 27.61
C CYS A 142 19.58 -4.84 26.14
N THR A 143 20.79 -4.70 25.61
CA THR A 143 21.05 -4.30 24.22
C THR A 143 20.44 -5.30 23.24
N PRO A 144 19.59 -4.89 22.28
CA PRO A 144 19.06 -5.82 21.28
C PRO A 144 20.12 -6.12 20.23
N SER A 145 20.42 -7.40 20.05
CA SER A 145 21.19 -7.95 18.93
C SER A 145 20.65 -7.43 17.59
N THR A 146 21.56 -7.28 16.62
CA THR A 146 21.34 -6.63 15.30
C THR A 146 20.13 -7.16 14.51
N PHE A 147 19.69 -8.40 14.77
CA PHE A 147 18.50 -9.01 14.17
C PHE A 147 17.19 -8.37 14.66
N THR A 148 17.11 -8.02 15.95
CA THR A 148 15.92 -7.43 16.57
C THR A 148 15.71 -5.99 16.08
N GLN A 149 16.80 -5.26 15.81
CA GLN A 149 16.74 -3.88 15.33
C GLN A 149 16.20 -3.76 13.90
N GLN A 150 16.49 -4.73 13.02
CA GLN A 150 15.98 -4.70 11.64
C GLN A 150 14.48 -4.98 11.57
N THR A 151 13.98 -5.91 12.37
CA THR A 151 12.54 -6.24 12.42
C THR A 151 11.73 -5.09 13.01
N ILE A 152 12.21 -4.48 14.10
CA ILE A 152 11.57 -3.30 14.71
C ILE A 152 11.54 -2.13 13.71
N LYS A 153 12.67 -1.81 13.07
CA LYS A 153 12.72 -0.76 12.03
C LYS A 153 11.77 -1.01 10.87
N LYS A 154 11.62 -2.25 10.42
CA LYS A 154 10.74 -2.58 9.29
C LYS A 154 9.26 -2.49 9.67
N GLN A 155 8.91 -2.85 10.90
CA GLN A 155 7.54 -2.75 11.43
C GLN A 155 7.15 -1.30 11.68
N ASP A 156 8.06 -0.50 12.25
CA ASP A 156 7.86 0.94 12.47
C ASP A 156 7.65 1.67 11.15
N ARG A 157 8.45 1.33 10.12
CA ARG A 157 8.34 1.94 8.80
C ARG A 157 7.05 1.63 8.06
N LEU A 158 6.56 0.39 8.13
CA LEU A 158 5.24 0.07 7.55
C LEU A 158 4.14 0.89 8.23
N SER A 159 4.22 1.05 9.55
CA SER A 159 3.26 1.85 10.31
C SER A 159 3.33 3.35 9.95
N GLU A 160 4.53 3.88 9.70
CA GLU A 160 4.70 5.26 9.23
C GLU A 160 4.06 5.49 7.87
N TRP A 161 4.24 4.55 6.93
CA TRP A 161 3.56 4.58 5.63
C TRP A 161 2.04 4.55 5.76
N GLU A 162 1.50 3.69 6.63
CA GLU A 162 0.06 3.57 6.87
C GLU A 162 -0.55 4.82 7.51
N GLN A 163 0.25 5.56 8.29
CA GLN A 163 -0.15 6.81 8.94
C GLN A 163 0.14 8.06 8.10
N GLY A 164 0.64 7.90 6.86
CA GLY A 164 0.94 9.02 5.97
C GLY A 164 2.22 9.79 6.32
N ARG A 165 3.10 9.21 7.16
CA ARG A 165 4.42 9.78 7.52
C ARG A 165 5.53 9.19 6.65
N ILE A 166 5.43 9.37 5.33
CA ILE A 166 6.42 8.84 4.37
C ILE A 166 7.69 9.71 4.37
N ASP A 167 8.88 9.08 4.41
CA ASP A 167 10.17 9.76 4.31
C ASP A 167 10.58 10.02 2.85
N TYR A 168 9.91 10.99 2.22
CA TYR A 168 10.14 11.34 0.82
C TYR A 168 11.55 11.85 0.50
N LEU A 169 12.35 12.23 1.50
CA LEU A 169 13.71 12.76 1.30
C LEU A 169 14.82 11.75 1.59
N GLY A 170 14.50 10.61 2.22
CA GLY A 170 15.46 9.56 2.53
C GLY A 170 15.11 8.25 1.86
N GLU A 171 14.74 7.27 2.69
CA GLU A 171 14.58 5.87 2.26
C GLU A 171 13.42 5.68 1.27
N ASP A 172 12.38 6.52 1.37
CA ASP A 172 11.17 6.50 0.52
C ASP A 172 11.20 7.56 -0.58
N SER A 173 12.41 8.02 -0.94
CA SER A 173 12.62 8.97 -2.01
C SER A 173 12.22 8.41 -3.39
N TYR A 174 11.86 9.33 -4.29
CA TYR A 174 11.48 9.01 -5.66
C TYR A 174 12.53 8.15 -6.38
N ALA A 175 13.82 8.47 -6.23
CA ALA A 175 14.90 7.72 -6.87
C ALA A 175 14.94 6.25 -6.44
N ASN A 176 14.66 5.96 -5.16
CA ASN A 176 14.61 4.59 -4.65
C ASN A 176 13.38 3.84 -5.18
N ILE A 177 12.22 4.52 -5.24
CA ILE A 177 10.97 3.96 -5.76
C ILE A 177 11.10 3.67 -7.26
N GLU A 178 11.58 4.62 -8.04
CA GLU A 178 11.81 4.50 -9.48
C GLU A 178 12.76 3.34 -9.80
N LYS A 179 13.93 3.31 -9.14
CA LYS A 179 14.88 2.21 -9.27
C LYS A 179 14.23 0.85 -9.00
N LYS A 180 13.41 0.76 -7.95
CA LYS A 180 12.74 -0.50 -7.59
C LYS A 180 11.69 -0.90 -8.64
N LEU A 181 10.94 0.06 -9.17
CA LEU A 181 9.98 -0.17 -10.25
C LEU A 181 10.68 -0.66 -11.51
N ASP A 182 11.76 0.02 -11.92
CA ASP A 182 12.56 -0.35 -13.09
C ASP A 182 13.17 -1.74 -12.96
N GLU A 183 13.74 -2.08 -11.80
CA GLU A 183 14.24 -3.44 -11.53
C GLU A 183 13.14 -4.49 -11.66
N THR A 184 11.93 -4.18 -11.18
CA THR A 184 10.81 -5.13 -11.18
C THR A 184 10.21 -5.30 -12.59
N ILE A 185 10.08 -4.21 -13.33
CA ILE A 185 9.51 -4.16 -14.68
C ILE A 185 10.50 -4.71 -15.72
N ASN A 186 11.79 -4.36 -15.62
CA ASN A 186 12.81 -4.75 -16.59
C ASN A 186 13.53 -6.05 -16.21
N GLY A 187 13.62 -6.39 -14.92
CA GLY A 187 14.29 -7.60 -14.43
C GLY A 187 13.55 -8.90 -14.77
N SER A 188 12.30 -8.82 -15.22
CA SER A 188 11.52 -9.97 -15.68
C SER A 188 11.77 -10.36 -17.15
N LYS A 189 12.76 -9.73 -17.82
CA LYS A 189 13.18 -10.01 -19.22
C LYS A 189 14.49 -10.80 -19.36
N LYS A 190 14.92 -11.57 -18.37
CA LYS A 190 16.00 -12.55 -18.57
C LYS A 190 15.41 -13.93 -18.79
N GLU A 191 15.25 -14.28 -20.08
CA GLU A 191 15.15 -15.67 -20.57
C GLU A 191 16.46 -16.43 -20.30
#